data_AF-A0AAD6BRF3-F1
#
_entry.id   AF-A0AAD6BRF3-F1
#
_cell.length_a   1.000
_cell.length_b   1.000
_cell.length_c   1.000
_cell.angle_alpha   90.00
_cell.angle_beta   90.00
_cell.angle_gamma   90.00
#
_symmetry.space_group_name_H-M   'P 1'
#
loop_
_entity.id
_entity.type
_entity.pdbx_description
1 polymer ?
#
loop_
_entity_poly.entity_id
_entity_poly.type
_entity_poly.pdbx_seq_one_letter_code
_entity_poly.pdbx_strand_id
1 'polypeptide(L)'
;MYAMWRLQVALCTLSVLSLSSAGESKARSCSEARQAYTAKGFSLINVPHQEISGEHLRVCPQGYTCCTSEMEDKLHQQSKLEFENLVKNSSHNMRTTFVSRHKKFD
;
A
#
# COMPACT_ATOMS: atom_id res chain seq x y z
N MET A 1 -22.51 43.31 10.40
CA MET A 1 -21.25 42.71 9.91
C MET A 1 -20.68 41.60 10.80
N TYR A 2 -20.65 41.73 12.14
CA TYR A 2 -20.11 40.69 13.03
C TYR A 2 -20.92 39.39 13.10
N ALA A 3 -22.25 39.46 12.94
CA ALA A 3 -23.12 38.28 13.01
C ALA A 3 -22.94 37.30 11.83
N MET A 4 -22.70 37.82 10.61
CA MET A 4 -22.47 36.96 9.44
C MET A 4 -21.12 36.24 9.50
N TRP A 5 -20.09 36.90 10.04
CA TRP A 5 -18.76 36.31 10.24
C TRP A 5 -18.78 35.19 11.27
N ARG A 6 -19.55 35.36 12.36
CA ARG A 6 -19.76 34.35 13.40
C ARG A 6 -20.48 33.12 12.86
N LEU A 7 -21.48 33.33 11.99
CA LEU A 7 -22.23 32.25 11.36
C LEU A 7 -21.35 31.45 10.38
N GLN A 8 -20.54 32.12 9.55
CA GLN A 8 -19.61 31.44 8.64
C GLN A 8 -18.55 30.61 9.39
N VAL A 9 -17.98 31.13 10.48
CA VAL A 9 -16.99 30.38 11.29
C VAL A 9 -17.65 29.18 11.99
N ALA A 10 -18.90 29.30 12.43
CA ALA A 10 -19.65 28.19 13.00
C ALA A 10 -19.94 27.09 11.95
N LEU A 11 -20.34 27.47 10.74
CA LEU A 11 -20.53 26.53 9.63
C LEU A 11 -19.22 25.82 9.21
N CYS A 12 -18.09 26.55 9.20
CA CYS A 12 -16.78 25.98 8.88
C CYS A 12 -16.24 25.03 9.95
N THR A 13 -16.60 25.21 11.22
CA THR A 13 -16.17 24.30 12.30
C THR A 13 -17.00 23.02 12.34
N LEU A 14 -18.30 23.10 12.00
CA LEU A 14 -19.19 21.94 11.85
C LEU A 14 -18.77 21.03 10.69
N SER A 15 -18.34 21.60 9.55
CA SER A 15 -17.88 20.81 8.40
C SER A 15 -16.57 20.07 8.66
N VAL A 16 -15.68 20.59 9.51
CA VAL A 16 -14.44 19.90 9.89
C VAL A 16 -14.70 18.75 10.88
N LEU A 17 -15.64 18.92 11.82
CA LEU A 17 -16.01 17.88 12.80
C LEU A 17 -16.81 16.72 12.17
N SER A 18 -17.43 16.95 11.02
CA SER A 18 -18.22 15.92 10.29
C SER A 18 -17.36 14.82 9.66
N LEU A 19 -16.04 15.01 9.57
CA LEU A 19 -15.12 14.04 8.98
C LEU A 19 -14.49 13.08 10.01
N SER A 20 -14.93 13.13 11.27
CA SER A 20 -14.29 12.43 12.39
C SER A 20 -15.19 11.43 13.12
N SER A 21 -16.22 10.88 12.48
CA SER A 21 -17.02 9.81 13.09
C SER A 21 -17.51 8.79 12.08
N ALA A 22 -16.72 7.73 11.90
CA ALA A 22 -17.23 6.39 11.62
C ALA A 22 -16.20 5.35 12.10
N GLY A 23 -15.93 5.37 13.41
CA GLY A 23 -15.42 4.19 14.10
C GLY A 23 -16.55 3.18 14.23
N GLU A 24 -17.00 2.64 13.10
CA GLU A 24 -17.99 1.58 13.06
C GLU A 24 -17.22 0.27 12.93
N SER A 25 -17.29 -0.56 13.97
CA SER A 25 -16.75 -1.92 14.04
C SER A 25 -17.53 -2.86 13.12
N LYS A 26 -17.59 -2.50 11.83
CA LYS A 26 -18.02 -3.33 10.73
C LYS A 26 -16.75 -4.00 10.23
N ALA A 27 -16.71 -5.33 10.20
CA ALA A 27 -15.59 -6.07 9.63
C ALA A 27 -15.25 -5.44 8.27
N ARG A 28 -14.06 -4.82 8.15
CA ARG A 28 -13.78 -4.03 6.95
C ARG A 28 -13.69 -4.99 5.77
N SER A 29 -14.27 -4.56 4.66
CA SER A 29 -14.25 -5.33 3.41
C SER A 29 -12.84 -5.39 2.84
N CYS A 30 -12.42 -6.57 2.38
CA CYS A 30 -11.15 -6.77 1.69
C CYS A 30 -11.23 -6.51 0.17
N SER A 31 -12.28 -5.84 -0.32
CA SER A 31 -12.51 -5.62 -1.76
C SER A 31 -11.35 -4.93 -2.46
N GLU A 32 -10.76 -3.90 -1.84
CA GLU A 32 -9.62 -3.17 -2.40
C GLU A 32 -8.36 -4.04 -2.44
N ALA A 33 -8.06 -4.74 -1.34
CA ALA A 33 -6.94 -5.67 -1.26
C ALA A 33 -7.05 -6.80 -2.30
N ARG A 34 -8.26 -7.34 -2.51
CA ARG A 34 -8.54 -8.33 -3.56
C ARG A 34 -8.24 -7.77 -4.96
N GLN A 35 -8.71 -6.55 -5.24
CA GLN A 35 -8.46 -5.91 -6.53
C GLN A 35 -6.97 -5.70 -6.77
N ALA A 36 -6.24 -5.21 -5.77
CA ALA A 36 -4.79 -5.04 -5.86
C ALA A 36 -4.05 -6.38 -6.07
N TYR A 37 -4.47 -7.44 -5.38
CA TYR A 37 -3.89 -8.76 -5.49
C TYR A 37 -4.10 -9.38 -6.89
N THR A 38 -5.30 -9.22 -7.46
CA THR A 38 -5.58 -9.62 -8.84
C THR A 38 -4.84 -8.76 -9.87
N ALA A 39 -4.67 -7.45 -9.61
CA ALA A 39 -3.86 -6.59 -10.48
C ALA A 39 -2.39 -7.01 -10.53
N LYS A 40 -1.89 -7.70 -9.49
CA LYS A 40 -0.57 -8.36 -9.49
C LYS A 40 -0.54 -9.72 -10.22
N GLY A 41 -1.66 -10.17 -10.76
CA GLY A 41 -1.78 -11.44 -11.50
C GLY A 41 -2.01 -12.67 -10.63
N PHE A 42 -2.28 -12.50 -9.32
CA PHE A 42 -2.55 -13.61 -8.43
C PHE A 42 -4.03 -14.01 -8.42
N SER A 43 -4.27 -15.31 -8.24
CA SER A 43 -5.63 -15.87 -8.13
C SER A 43 -6.28 -15.47 -6.81
N LEU A 44 -7.60 -15.22 -6.85
CA LEU A 44 -8.41 -14.89 -5.66
C LEU A 44 -8.83 -16.12 -4.83
N ILE A 45 -8.34 -17.31 -5.19
CA ILE A 45 -8.54 -18.52 -4.40
C ILE A 45 -7.97 -18.29 -2.99
N ASN A 46 -8.75 -18.58 -1.96
CA ASN A 46 -8.41 -18.41 -0.54
C ASN A 46 -8.11 -16.96 -0.10
N VAL A 47 -8.48 -15.95 -0.88
CA VAL A 47 -8.40 -14.55 -0.42
C VAL A 47 -9.64 -14.25 0.43
N PRO A 48 -9.50 -13.65 1.62
CA PRO A 48 -10.64 -13.34 2.47
C PRO A 48 -11.52 -12.23 1.84
N HIS A 49 -12.79 -12.23 2.22
CA HIS A 49 -13.74 -11.17 1.84
C HIS A 49 -13.83 -10.05 2.89
N GLN A 50 -13.49 -10.37 4.14
CA GLN A 50 -13.52 -9.48 5.29
C GLN A 50 -12.22 -9.66 6.07
N GLU A 51 -11.84 -8.67 6.87
CA GLU A 51 -10.64 -8.75 7.72
C GLU A 51 -10.66 -9.99 8.64
N ILE A 52 -9.51 -10.64 8.74
CA ILE A 52 -9.23 -11.79 9.62
C ILE A 52 -8.13 -11.43 10.64
N SER A 53 -8.01 -12.22 11.71
CA SER A 53 -6.85 -12.14 12.61
C SER A 53 -5.57 -12.39 11.81
N GLY A 54 -4.54 -11.55 11.99
CA GLY A 54 -3.28 -11.63 11.29
C GLY A 54 -2.17 -12.36 12.03
N GLU A 55 -2.48 -13.07 13.11
CA GLU A 55 -1.50 -13.80 13.94
C GLU A 55 -0.63 -14.80 13.16
N HIS A 56 -1.11 -15.26 12.00
CA HIS A 56 -0.41 -16.17 11.08
C HIS A 56 0.62 -15.48 10.18
N LEU A 57 0.71 -14.14 10.20
CA LEU A 57 1.61 -13.37 9.36
C LEU A 57 2.99 -13.23 10.00
N ARG A 58 4.05 -13.22 9.18
CA ARG A 58 5.45 -13.18 9.63
C ARG A 58 6.17 -11.88 9.33
N VAL A 59 5.78 -11.19 8.27
CA VAL A 59 6.44 -9.98 7.76
C VAL A 59 5.60 -8.75 8.10
N CYS A 60 4.31 -8.82 7.82
CA CYS A 60 3.35 -7.78 8.18
C CYS A 60 3.20 -7.67 9.71
N PRO A 61 2.95 -6.46 10.24
CA PRO A 61 2.62 -6.29 11.65
C PRO A 61 1.37 -7.10 12.05
N GLN A 62 1.36 -7.57 13.29
CA GLN A 62 0.24 -8.33 13.86
C GLN A 62 -0.99 -7.43 14.06
N GLY A 63 -2.17 -7.91 13.66
CA GLY A 63 -3.44 -7.15 13.72
C GLY A 63 -4.51 -7.73 12.79
N TYR A 64 -5.64 -7.05 12.65
CA TYR A 64 -6.64 -7.42 11.63
C TYR A 64 -6.11 -7.11 10.22
N THR A 65 -6.34 -8.05 9.30
CA THR A 65 -5.69 -8.03 7.98
C THR A 65 -6.56 -8.65 6.90
N CYS A 66 -6.29 -8.30 5.65
CA CYS A 66 -6.85 -8.93 4.46
C CYS A 66 -5.90 -9.94 3.80
N CYS A 67 -4.77 -10.25 4.45
CA CYS A 67 -3.76 -11.16 3.93
C CYS A 67 -3.78 -12.51 4.66
N THR A 68 -3.80 -13.60 3.90
CA THR A 68 -3.46 -14.94 4.41
C THR A 68 -1.94 -15.14 4.36
N SER A 69 -1.42 -16.19 5.02
CA SER A 69 0.01 -16.55 4.90
C SER A 69 0.42 -16.79 3.44
N GLU A 70 -0.44 -17.42 2.63
CA GLU A 70 -0.17 -17.65 1.21
C GLU A 70 -0.07 -16.33 0.43
N MET A 71 -0.95 -15.37 0.71
CA MET A 71 -0.88 -14.03 0.09
C MET A 71 0.40 -13.31 0.49
N GLU A 72 0.76 -13.35 1.77
CA GLU A 72 1.97 -12.72 2.30
C GLU A 72 3.23 -13.32 1.67
N ASP A 73 3.33 -14.65 1.58
CA ASP A 73 4.48 -15.33 0.98
C ASP A 73 4.65 -14.95 -0.50
N LYS A 74 3.54 -14.94 -1.27
CA LYS A 74 3.56 -14.55 -2.68
C LYS A 74 3.95 -13.08 -2.89
N LEU A 75 3.36 -12.18 -2.10
CA LEU A 75 3.67 -10.75 -2.17
C LEU A 75 5.11 -10.46 -1.72
N HIS A 76 5.60 -11.17 -0.70
CA HIS A 76 6.98 -11.08 -0.24
C HIS A 76 7.96 -11.50 -1.34
N GLN A 77 7.74 -12.65 -1.97
CA GLN A 77 8.58 -13.13 -3.06
C GLN A 77 8.56 -12.17 -4.26
N GLN A 78 7.37 -11.67 -4.63
CA GLN A 78 7.22 -10.71 -5.71
C GLN A 78 7.96 -9.40 -5.43
N SER A 79 7.79 -8.84 -4.23
CA SER A 79 8.46 -7.60 -3.83
C SER A 79 9.98 -7.75 -3.83
N LYS A 80 10.49 -8.90 -3.33
CA LYS A 80 11.92 -9.23 -3.38
C LYS A 80 12.45 -9.24 -4.80
N LEU A 81 11.77 -9.94 -5.71
CA LEU A 81 12.18 -10.04 -7.12
C LEU A 81 12.12 -8.68 -7.82
N GLU A 82 11.07 -7.89 -7.58
CA GLU A 82 10.94 -6.53 -8.13
C GLU A 82 12.10 -5.65 -7.66
N PHE A 83 12.42 -5.68 -6.37
CA PHE A 83 13.52 -4.93 -5.80
C PHE A 83 14.89 -5.34 -6.37
N GLU A 84 15.18 -6.64 -6.42
CA GLU A 84 16.44 -7.17 -6.98
C GLU A 84 16.62 -6.75 -8.44
N ASN A 85 15.55 -6.78 -9.24
CA ASN A 85 15.58 -6.33 -10.63
C ASN A 85 15.84 -4.82 -10.75
N LEU A 86 15.21 -4.00 -9.90
CA LEU A 86 15.46 -2.55 -9.88
C LEU A 86 16.93 -2.24 -9.55
N VAL A 87 17.48 -2.90 -8.52
CA VAL A 87 18.89 -2.74 -8.12
C VAL A 87 19.83 -3.20 -9.24
N LYS A 88 19.58 -4.36 -9.84
CA LYS A 88 20.36 -4.88 -10.95
C LYS A 88 20.37 -3.93 -12.14
N ASN A 89 19.20 -3.44 -12.54
CA ASN A 89 19.06 -2.55 -13.70
C ASN A 89 19.76 -1.20 -13.46
N SER A 90 19.57 -0.61 -12.27
CA SER A 90 20.26 0.62 -11.89
C SER A 90 21.79 0.44 -11.91
N SER A 91 22.28 -0.64 -11.29
CA SER A 91 23.71 -0.97 -11.25
C SER A 91 24.29 -1.21 -12.64
N HIS A 92 23.56 -1.94 -13.48
CA HIS A 92 23.95 -2.19 -14.87
C HIS A 92 24.03 -0.90 -15.69
N ASN A 93 23.06 -0.01 -15.54
CA ASN A 93 23.05 1.28 -16.22
C ASN A 93 24.26 2.13 -15.82
N MET A 94 24.52 2.26 -14.52
CA MET A 94 25.69 2.98 -14.01
C MET A 94 27.01 2.39 -14.53
N ARG A 95 27.17 1.07 -14.45
CA ARG A 95 28.36 0.38 -14.95
C ARG A 95 28.56 0.62 -16.44
N THR A 96 27.50 0.51 -17.23
CA THR A 96 27.55 0.72 -18.69
C THR A 96 27.95 2.16 -19.02
N THR A 97 27.44 3.14 -18.27
CA THR A 97 27.85 4.55 -18.41
C THR A 97 29.33 4.72 -18.10
N PHE A 98 29.82 4.21 -16.96
CA PHE A 98 31.23 4.37 -16.59
C PHE A 98 32.18 3.69 -17.58
N VAL A 99 31.88 2.45 -17.98
CA VAL A 99 32.69 1.73 -18.97
C VAL A 99 32.70 2.44 -20.33
N SER A 100 31.54 2.91 -20.81
CA SER A 100 31.48 3.60 -22.11
C SER A 100 32.17 4.96 -22.11
N ARG A 101 32.15 5.67 -20.97
CA ARG A 101 32.86 6.96 -20.82
C ARG A 101 34.37 6.75 -20.68
N HIS A 102 34.81 5.79 -19.86
CA HIS A 102 36.22 5.48 -19.67
C HIS A 102 36.91 5.09 -20.98
N LYS A 103 36.27 4.25 -21.80
CA LYS A 103 36.76 3.85 -23.14
C LYS A 103 37.01 5.01 -24.12
N LYS A 104 36.51 6.22 -23.85
CA LYS A 104 36.78 7.40 -24.68
C LYS A 104 38.05 8.15 -24.25
N PHE A 105 38.55 7.85 -23.05
CA PHE A 105 39.75 8.44 -22.47
C PHE A 105 40.96 7.51 -22.51
N ASP A 106 40.73 6.20 -22.65
CA ASP A 106 41.74 5.22 -23.10
C ASP A 106 42.04 5.41 -24.60
#